data_AF-X1VM60-F1
#
_entry.id   AF-X1VM60-F1
#
_cell.length_a   1.000
_cell.length_b   1.000
_cell.length_c   1.000
_cell.angle_alpha   90.00
_cell.angle_beta   90.00
_cell.angle_gamma   90.00
#
_symmetry.space_group_name_H-M   'P 1'
#
loop_
_entity.id
_entity.type
_entity.pdbx_description
1 polymer ?
#
loop_
_entity_poly.entity_id
_entity_poly.type
_entity_poly.pdbx_seq_one_letter_code
_entity_poly.pdbx_strand_id
1 'polypeptide(L)'
;ADKFVMLAYDLFNAVLPQSKNVVTIPIESYKYHFPHACKRGNSVYTNIIKERFKPFLEQEPITFFDPAYVGVRNRKSKTRMLYITGTTDPKTCGYDRGWLSFGKRWNSFITNLRKQFGSIVYIRTWQSQKNGYPHFHALLYFSDRKFTVVPWVHKDGKISYRLPSRLKCRSAIKKAWRWGGLDSC
;
A
#
# COMPACT_ATOMS: atom_id res chain seq x y z
N ALA A 1 31.97 60.35 -9.51
CA ALA A 1 31.10 59.41 -10.25
C ALA A 1 31.75 58.06 -10.08
N ASP A 2 31.41 57.41 -8.99
CA ASP A 2 32.24 56.32 -8.48
C ASP A 2 31.72 55.03 -9.09
N LYS A 3 32.56 54.44 -9.94
CA LYS A 3 32.27 53.19 -10.63
C LYS A 3 32.43 52.05 -9.63
N PHE A 4 31.32 51.43 -9.23
CA PHE A 4 31.36 50.15 -8.56
C PHE A 4 31.61 49.04 -9.58
N VAL A 5 32.73 48.36 -9.45
CA VAL A 5 33.00 47.11 -10.19
C VAL A 5 32.40 45.97 -9.37
N MET A 6 31.29 45.42 -9.84
CA MET A 6 30.67 44.22 -9.30
C MET A 6 31.38 42.99 -9.89
N LEU A 7 32.20 42.31 -9.09
CA LEU A 7 32.65 40.95 -9.39
C LEU A 7 31.72 39.97 -8.69
N ALA A 8 30.91 39.28 -9.49
CA ALA A 8 29.98 38.25 -9.02
C ALA A 8 30.70 36.91 -8.89
N TYR A 9 30.97 36.49 -7.66
CA TYR A 9 31.13 35.08 -7.29
C TYR A 9 30.65 34.87 -5.84
N ASP A 10 29.47 34.26 -5.70
CA ASP A 10 28.97 33.40 -4.61
C ASP A 10 29.44 33.57 -3.15
N LEU A 11 29.77 34.77 -2.69
CA LEU A 11 29.89 35.09 -1.27
C LEU A 11 29.15 36.39 -0.94
N PHE A 12 28.07 36.26 -0.16
CA PHE A 12 27.43 37.40 0.49
C PHE A 12 28.41 37.99 1.52
N ASN A 13 28.94 39.18 1.23
CA ASN A 13 29.72 39.94 2.20
C ASN A 13 28.78 40.71 3.14
N ALA A 14 28.81 40.39 4.44
CA ALA A 14 28.19 41.23 5.46
C ALA A 14 29.16 42.35 5.83
N VAL A 15 28.78 43.60 5.56
CA VAL A 15 29.52 44.80 5.99
C VAL A 15 28.88 45.31 7.28
N LEU A 16 29.61 45.24 8.39
CA LEU A 16 29.19 45.84 9.67
C LEU A 16 29.82 47.23 9.85
N PRO A 17 29.14 48.18 10.54
CA PRO A 17 29.64 49.55 10.67
C PRO A 17 30.92 49.62 11.49
N GLN A 18 31.79 50.54 11.06
CA GLN A 18 33.20 50.65 11.38
C GLN A 18 33.54 50.82 12.88
N SER A 19 34.33 49.89 13.41
CA SER A 19 35.43 50.19 14.34
C SER A 19 36.75 49.69 13.77
N LYS A 20 37.26 50.40 12.74
CA LYS A 20 38.63 50.38 12.17
C LYS A 20 39.32 49.05 11.82
N ASN A 21 38.73 47.89 12.03
CA ASN A 21 39.25 46.59 11.61
C ASN A 21 38.14 45.82 10.90
N VAL A 22 38.26 45.66 9.58
CA VAL A 22 37.39 44.77 8.82
C VAL A 22 37.83 43.35 9.14
N VAL A 23 37.02 42.62 9.90
CA VAL A 23 37.23 41.20 10.18
C VAL A 23 36.47 40.41 9.12
N THR A 24 37.19 39.72 8.22
CA THR A 24 36.60 38.78 7.29
C THR A 24 36.40 37.44 8.00
N ILE A 25 35.15 37.08 8.27
CA ILE A 25 34.81 35.76 8.82
C ILE A 25 34.39 34.88 7.64
N PRO A 26 35.09 33.75 7.36
CA PRO A 26 34.61 32.80 6.36
C PRO A 26 33.29 32.20 6.85
N ILE A 27 32.20 32.49 6.14
CA ILE A 27 30.91 31.86 6.37
C ILE A 27 30.94 30.53 5.62
N GLU A 28 30.99 29.42 6.36
CA GLU A 28 30.79 28.10 5.77
C GLU A 28 29.36 28.00 5.23
N SER A 29 29.22 27.99 3.90
CA SER A 29 27.93 27.78 3.25
C SER A 29 27.68 26.28 3.07
N TYR A 30 26.72 25.76 3.82
CA TYR A 30 26.29 24.37 3.69
C TYR A 30 25.22 24.26 2.61
N LYS A 31 25.50 23.51 1.55
CA LYS A 31 24.53 23.21 0.50
C LYS A 31 23.64 22.06 0.93
N TYR A 32 22.41 22.36 1.36
CA TYR A 32 21.43 21.33 1.72
C TYR A 32 20.72 20.82 0.47
N HIS A 33 20.70 19.49 0.30
CA HIS A 33 19.86 18.83 -0.69
C HIS A 33 18.70 18.12 0.02
N PHE A 34 17.47 18.50 -0.31
CA PHE A 34 16.26 17.86 0.21
C PHE A 34 15.64 17.00 -0.89
N PRO A 35 15.93 15.69 -0.94
CA PRO A 35 15.32 14.82 -1.91
C PRO A 35 13.81 14.75 -1.66
N HIS A 36 13.04 14.63 -2.73
CA HIS A 36 11.59 14.51 -2.64
C HIS A 36 11.22 13.27 -1.80
N ALA A 37 10.68 13.49 -0.61
CA ALA A 37 10.29 12.39 0.27
C ALA A 37 9.18 11.55 -0.37
N CYS A 38 9.19 10.24 -0.12
CA CYS A 38 8.13 9.34 -0.57
C CYS A 38 6.85 9.57 0.25
N LYS A 39 5.90 10.33 -0.32
CA LYS A 39 4.58 10.59 0.29
C LYS A 39 3.50 9.94 -0.57
N ARG A 40 2.51 9.31 0.07
CA ARG A 40 1.41 8.62 -0.63
C ARG A 40 0.79 9.51 -1.71
N GLY A 41 0.76 9.01 -2.95
CA GLY A 41 0.19 9.70 -4.10
C GLY A 41 1.15 10.61 -4.87
N ASN A 42 2.37 10.86 -4.39
CA ASN A 42 3.35 11.60 -5.17
C ASN A 42 4.07 10.72 -6.22
N SER A 43 4.89 11.34 -7.07
CA SER A 43 5.62 10.66 -8.14
C SER A 43 6.56 9.58 -7.62
N VAL A 44 7.35 9.89 -6.58
CA VAL A 44 8.29 8.95 -5.94
C VAL A 44 7.54 7.71 -5.43
N TYR A 45 6.44 7.90 -4.71
CA TYR A 45 5.58 6.80 -4.23
C TYR A 45 5.00 5.98 -5.38
N THR A 46 4.47 6.65 -6.39
CA THR A 46 3.84 6.00 -7.54
C THR A 46 4.84 5.15 -8.31
N ASN A 47 6.06 5.64 -8.51
CA ASN A 47 7.15 4.90 -9.15
C ASN A 47 7.51 3.66 -8.34
N ILE A 48 7.67 3.78 -7.01
CA ILE A 48 7.93 2.63 -6.14
C ILE A 48 6.81 1.58 -6.22
N ILE A 49 5.55 2.02 -6.26
CA ILE A 49 4.41 1.09 -6.41
C ILE A 49 4.41 0.43 -7.78
N LYS A 50 4.65 1.17 -8.87
CA LYS A 50 4.76 0.62 -10.23
C LYS A 50 5.85 -0.44 -10.31
N GLU A 51 7.04 -0.16 -9.78
CA GLU A 51 8.14 -1.15 -9.75
C GLU A 51 7.79 -2.41 -8.96
N ARG A 52 7.11 -2.27 -7.80
CA ARG A 52 6.64 -3.44 -7.03
C ARG A 52 5.58 -4.25 -7.76
N PHE A 53 4.75 -3.59 -8.56
CA PHE A 53 3.71 -4.20 -9.37
C PHE A 53 4.17 -4.63 -10.75
N LYS A 54 5.43 -4.38 -11.11
CA LYS A 54 6.03 -4.77 -12.38
C LYS A 54 5.77 -6.26 -12.75
N PRO A 55 5.89 -7.24 -11.83
CA PRO A 55 5.55 -8.64 -12.13
C PRO A 55 4.08 -8.86 -12.52
N PHE A 56 3.19 -7.96 -12.11
CA PHE A 56 1.78 -7.98 -12.48
C PHE A 56 1.49 -7.13 -13.72
N LEU A 57 2.22 -6.03 -13.93
CA LEU A 57 2.00 -5.09 -15.04
C LEU A 57 2.63 -5.56 -16.36
N GLU A 58 3.70 -6.34 -16.30
CA GLU A 58 4.45 -6.81 -17.48
C GLU A 58 4.05 -8.22 -17.97
N GLN A 59 3.12 -8.87 -17.26
CA GLN A 59 2.61 -10.16 -17.70
C GLN A 59 1.55 -10.01 -18.80
N GLU A 60 1.38 -11.05 -19.60
CA GLU A 60 0.28 -11.14 -20.56
C GLU A 60 -1.08 -10.87 -19.89
N PRO A 61 -2.01 -10.16 -20.56
CA PRO A 61 -3.32 -9.85 -20.01
C PRO A 61 -4.01 -11.07 -19.40
N ILE A 62 -4.30 -11.01 -18.10
CA ILE A 62 -4.98 -12.09 -17.38
C ILE A 62 -6.47 -11.77 -17.30
N THR A 63 -7.28 -12.61 -17.93
CA THR A 63 -8.74 -12.60 -17.69
C THR A 63 -9.02 -13.25 -16.33
N PHE A 64 -9.28 -12.41 -15.32
CA PHE A 64 -9.61 -12.89 -13.96
C PHE A 64 -10.98 -13.57 -13.89
N PHE A 65 -11.96 -13.04 -14.62
CA PHE A 65 -13.33 -13.51 -14.63
C PHE A 65 -13.84 -13.44 -16.06
N ASP A 66 -13.87 -14.59 -16.73
CA ASP A 66 -14.45 -14.70 -18.06
C ASP A 66 -15.97 -14.89 -17.91
N PRO A 67 -16.80 -13.93 -18.40
CA PRO A 67 -18.25 -14.04 -18.35
C PRO A 67 -18.78 -15.32 -19.03
N ALA A 68 -18.06 -15.85 -20.02
CA ALA A 68 -18.44 -17.09 -20.71
C ALA A 68 -18.43 -18.32 -19.78
N TYR A 69 -17.82 -18.23 -18.59
CA TYR A 69 -17.82 -19.30 -17.59
C TYR A 69 -18.87 -19.11 -16.49
N VAL A 70 -19.67 -18.05 -16.52
CA VAL A 70 -20.81 -17.86 -15.60
C VAL A 70 -21.89 -18.89 -15.94
N GLY A 71 -22.29 -19.71 -14.96
CA GLY A 71 -23.40 -20.67 -15.12
C GLY A 71 -23.07 -21.99 -15.84
N VAL A 72 -21.85 -22.15 -16.36
CA VAL A 72 -21.43 -23.41 -16.98
C VAL A 72 -21.19 -24.47 -15.90
N ARG A 73 -22.06 -25.50 -15.87
CA ARG A 73 -21.91 -26.66 -14.98
C ARG A 73 -20.51 -27.26 -15.14
N ASN A 74 -19.82 -27.51 -14.02
CA ASN A 74 -18.48 -28.12 -13.92
C ASN A 74 -17.24 -27.30 -14.32
N ARG A 75 -17.35 -26.04 -14.79
CA ARG A 75 -16.17 -25.18 -14.99
C ARG A 75 -15.90 -24.32 -13.75
N LYS A 76 -14.78 -24.58 -13.07
CA LYS A 76 -14.31 -23.80 -11.93
C LYS A 76 -13.40 -22.67 -12.40
N SER A 77 -13.80 -21.43 -12.15
CA SER A 77 -12.96 -20.25 -12.44
C SER A 77 -11.74 -20.25 -11.52
N LYS A 78 -10.58 -19.84 -12.04
CA LYS A 78 -9.33 -19.74 -11.28
C LYS A 78 -8.81 -18.31 -11.32
N THR A 79 -8.36 -17.81 -10.17
CA THR A 79 -7.78 -16.46 -10.05
C THR A 79 -6.46 -16.51 -9.27
N ARG A 80 -5.53 -15.60 -9.59
CA ARG A 80 -4.35 -15.29 -8.78
C ARG A 80 -4.54 -14.05 -7.90
N MET A 81 -5.67 -13.36 -8.05
CA MET A 81 -5.99 -12.11 -7.38
C MET A 81 -7.15 -12.32 -6.42
N LEU A 82 -7.01 -11.83 -5.18
CA LEU A 82 -8.08 -11.84 -4.18
C LEU A 82 -8.32 -10.43 -3.66
N TYR A 83 -9.59 -10.06 -3.55
CA TYR A 83 -10.01 -8.86 -2.83
C TYR A 83 -10.37 -9.23 -1.40
N ILE A 84 -9.59 -8.72 -0.44
CA ILE A 84 -9.72 -9.06 0.97
C ILE A 84 -10.08 -7.81 1.76
N THR A 85 -11.10 -7.95 2.60
CA THR A 85 -11.50 -6.94 3.57
C THR A 85 -11.35 -7.51 4.97
N GLY A 86 -10.67 -6.79 5.86
CA GLY A 86 -10.49 -7.22 7.24
C GLY A 86 -10.77 -6.11 8.23
N THR A 87 -11.34 -6.47 9.37
CA THR A 87 -11.79 -5.56 10.40
C THR A 87 -11.13 -5.89 11.73
N THR A 88 -11.09 -4.92 12.62
CA THR A 88 -10.67 -5.15 14.00
C THR A 88 -11.91 -5.37 14.86
N ASP A 89 -11.88 -6.38 15.74
CA ASP A 89 -12.94 -6.58 16.73
C ASP A 89 -12.80 -5.53 17.86
N PRO A 90 -13.78 -4.63 18.05
CA PRO A 90 -13.79 -3.64 19.12
C PRO A 90 -13.59 -4.23 20.52
N LYS A 91 -14.01 -5.47 20.75
CA LYS A 91 -13.86 -6.14 22.05
C LYS A 91 -12.40 -6.48 22.38
N THR A 92 -11.56 -6.60 21.36
CA THR A 92 -10.16 -7.03 21.50
C THR A 92 -9.17 -5.87 21.63
N CYS A 93 -9.58 -4.64 21.31
CA CYS A 93 -8.78 -3.46 21.53
C CYS A 93 -9.65 -2.19 21.61
N GLY A 94 -9.30 -1.29 22.52
CA GLY A 94 -9.88 0.06 22.53
C GLY A 94 -9.56 0.84 21.24
N TYR A 95 -10.36 1.88 20.99
CA TYR A 95 -10.38 2.68 19.76
C TYR A 95 -8.98 3.12 19.27
N ASP A 96 -8.23 3.81 20.12
CA ASP A 96 -6.91 4.37 19.78
C ASP A 96 -5.88 3.27 19.54
N ARG A 97 -5.86 2.26 20.42
CA ARG A 97 -4.94 1.12 20.29
C ARG A 97 -5.22 0.31 19.03
N GLY A 98 -6.48 0.28 18.60
CA GLY A 98 -6.90 -0.30 17.34
C GLY A 98 -6.11 0.28 16.19
N TRP A 99 -6.16 1.62 16.01
CA TRP A 99 -5.45 2.32 14.95
C TRP A 99 -3.93 2.22 15.07
N LEU A 100 -3.38 2.45 16.27
CA LEU A 100 -1.93 2.40 16.52
C LEU A 100 -1.33 1.02 16.23
N SER A 101 -2.07 -0.05 16.50
CA SER A 101 -1.60 -1.42 16.30
C SER A 101 -1.94 -1.98 14.91
N PHE A 102 -2.81 -1.31 14.15
CA PHE A 102 -3.38 -1.88 12.92
C PHE A 102 -2.32 -2.15 11.85
N GLY A 103 -1.35 -1.25 11.71
CA GLY A 103 -0.16 -1.42 10.87
C GLY A 103 0.63 -2.69 11.20
N LYS A 104 0.93 -2.89 12.48
CA LYS A 104 1.68 -4.07 12.97
C LYS A 104 0.89 -5.37 12.72
N ARG A 105 -0.42 -5.34 12.97
CA ARG A 105 -1.33 -6.49 12.74
C ARG A 105 -1.39 -6.87 11.27
N TRP A 106 -1.48 -5.89 10.38
CA TRP A 106 -1.39 -6.11 8.93
C TRP A 106 -0.06 -6.73 8.51
N ASN A 107 1.06 -6.23 9.05
CA ASN A 107 2.39 -6.79 8.72
C ASN A 107 2.51 -8.25 9.16
N SER A 108 1.99 -8.60 10.33
CA SER A 108 1.91 -10.00 10.78
C SER A 108 1.04 -10.85 9.83
N PHE A 109 -0.13 -10.35 9.45
CA PHE A 109 -1.04 -11.00 8.52
C PHE A 109 -0.39 -11.30 7.16
N ILE A 110 0.18 -10.29 6.50
CA ILE A 110 0.78 -10.46 5.17
C ILE A 110 2.04 -11.33 5.20
N THR A 111 2.82 -11.26 6.29
CA THR A 111 3.98 -12.13 6.49
C THR A 111 3.54 -13.59 6.62
N ASN A 112 2.47 -13.85 7.37
CA ASN A 112 1.92 -15.18 7.50
C ASN A 112 1.36 -15.71 6.16
N LEU A 113 0.65 -14.86 5.40
CA LEU A 113 0.17 -15.25 4.07
C LEU A 113 1.33 -15.58 3.12
N ARG A 114 2.42 -14.79 3.14
CA ARG A 114 3.60 -15.07 2.31
C ARG A 114 4.25 -16.41 2.64
N LYS A 115 4.35 -16.76 3.92
CA LYS A 115 4.84 -18.08 4.36
C LYS A 115 3.98 -19.24 3.82
N GLN A 116 2.67 -19.04 3.71
CA GLN A 116 1.73 -20.08 3.28
C GLN A 116 1.53 -20.18 1.77
N PHE A 117 1.63 -19.06 1.05
CA PHE A 117 1.19 -18.95 -0.34
C PHE A 117 2.26 -18.41 -1.30
N GLY A 118 3.48 -18.13 -0.82
CA GLY A 118 4.58 -17.65 -1.64
C GLY A 118 4.60 -16.13 -1.79
N SER A 119 5.09 -15.65 -2.92
CA SER A 119 5.22 -14.22 -3.17
C SER A 119 3.86 -13.55 -3.37
N ILE A 120 3.69 -12.41 -2.67
CA ILE A 120 2.46 -11.62 -2.68
C ILE A 120 2.79 -10.15 -2.89
N VAL A 121 2.23 -9.62 -3.98
CA VAL A 121 2.19 -8.19 -4.30
C VAL A 121 0.79 -7.67 -3.94
N TYR A 122 0.69 -6.49 -3.35
CA TYR A 122 -0.61 -5.97 -2.92
C TYR A 122 -0.69 -4.44 -2.92
N ILE A 123 -1.92 -3.95 -3.12
CA ILE A 123 -2.33 -2.58 -2.80
C ILE A 123 -3.36 -2.65 -1.68
N ARG A 124 -3.36 -1.65 -0.80
CA ARG A 124 -4.36 -1.56 0.26
C ARG A 124 -4.74 -0.13 0.61
N THR A 125 -5.88 -0.03 1.27
CA THR A 125 -6.39 1.18 1.91
C THR A 125 -6.73 0.88 3.37
N TRP A 126 -6.42 1.83 4.24
CA TRP A 126 -6.96 1.87 5.60
C TRP A 126 -8.23 2.71 5.55
N GLN A 127 -9.27 2.29 6.25
CA GLN A 127 -10.53 3.01 6.27
C GLN A 127 -11.18 2.85 7.65
N SER A 128 -12.00 3.83 8.02
CA SER A 128 -12.73 3.83 9.28
C SER A 128 -14.11 3.22 9.07
N GLN A 129 -14.48 2.23 9.88
CA GLN A 129 -15.83 1.68 9.86
C GLN A 129 -16.84 2.71 10.37
N LYS A 130 -18.14 2.44 10.23
CA LYS A 130 -19.20 3.33 10.77
C LYS A 130 -19.05 3.59 12.28
N ASN A 131 -18.51 2.63 13.03
CA ASN A 131 -18.22 2.73 14.46
C ASN A 131 -16.83 3.35 14.76
N GLY A 132 -16.13 3.86 13.74
CA GLY A 132 -14.82 4.48 13.84
C GLY A 132 -13.61 3.52 13.94
N TYR A 133 -13.85 2.22 14.05
CA TYR A 133 -12.79 1.23 14.16
C TYR A 133 -12.06 1.00 12.83
N PRO A 134 -10.77 0.65 12.89
CA PRO A 134 -9.99 0.44 11.69
C PRO A 134 -10.40 -0.82 10.92
N HIS A 135 -10.58 -0.66 9.61
CA HIS A 135 -10.68 -1.75 8.64
C HIS A 135 -9.75 -1.52 7.44
N PHE A 136 -9.46 -2.58 6.71
CA PHE A 136 -8.69 -2.50 5.48
C PHE A 136 -9.43 -3.12 4.32
N HIS A 137 -9.20 -2.55 3.14
CA HIS A 137 -9.44 -3.21 1.86
C HIS A 137 -8.10 -3.43 1.18
N ALA A 138 -7.89 -4.63 0.65
CA ALA A 138 -6.64 -4.98 0.00
C ALA A 138 -6.88 -5.86 -1.21
N LEU A 139 -6.16 -5.56 -2.29
CA LEU A 139 -6.09 -6.39 -3.47
C LEU A 139 -4.74 -7.11 -3.45
N LEU A 140 -4.75 -8.44 -3.37
CA LEU A 140 -3.56 -9.28 -3.23
C LEU A 140 -3.39 -10.13 -4.49
N TYR A 141 -2.25 -9.97 -5.15
CA TYR A 141 -1.80 -10.80 -6.26
C TYR A 141 -0.81 -11.85 -5.76
N PHE A 142 -1.10 -13.13 -6.04
CA PHE A 142 -0.27 -14.27 -5.68
C PHE A 142 0.41 -14.81 -6.94
N SER A 143 1.72 -14.60 -7.09
CA SER A 143 2.44 -15.06 -8.29
C SER A 143 2.46 -16.59 -8.40
N ASP A 144 2.62 -17.25 -7.24
CA ASP A 144 2.93 -18.68 -7.18
C ASP A 144 1.69 -19.55 -6.95
N ARG A 145 0.52 -18.93 -6.73
CA ARG A 145 -0.70 -19.63 -6.32
C ARG A 145 -1.93 -19.20 -7.10
N LYS A 146 -2.66 -20.17 -7.63
CA LYS A 146 -4.01 -20.01 -8.19
C LYS A 146 -5.06 -20.51 -7.20
N PHE A 147 -6.17 -19.80 -7.10
CA PHE A 147 -7.32 -20.13 -6.28
C PHE A 147 -8.52 -20.45 -7.14
N THR A 148 -9.23 -21.48 -6.75
CA THR A 148 -10.52 -21.82 -7.35
C THR A 148 -11.62 -20.96 -6.72
N VAL A 149 -12.37 -20.25 -7.55
CA VAL A 149 -13.50 -19.40 -7.15
C VAL A 149 -14.80 -19.89 -7.77
N VAL A 150 -15.91 -19.58 -7.11
CA VAL A 150 -17.26 -19.89 -7.57
C VAL A 150 -18.10 -18.62 -7.65
N PRO A 151 -19.00 -18.50 -8.63
CA PRO A 151 -19.92 -17.39 -8.70
C PRO A 151 -20.90 -17.42 -7.52
N TRP A 152 -21.20 -16.25 -7.00
CA TRP A 152 -22.15 -15.98 -5.95
C TRP A 152 -23.10 -14.89 -6.44
N VAL A 153 -24.36 -15.27 -6.65
CA VAL A 153 -25.42 -14.36 -7.08
C VAL A 153 -25.99 -13.67 -5.86
N HIS A 154 -25.92 -12.35 -5.86
CA HIS A 154 -26.51 -11.49 -4.84
C HIS A 154 -28.02 -11.34 -5.07
N LYS A 155 -28.75 -10.85 -4.05
CA LYS A 155 -30.21 -10.64 -4.14
C LYS A 155 -30.62 -9.65 -5.23
N ASP A 156 -29.74 -8.71 -5.55
CA ASP A 156 -29.90 -7.68 -6.60
C ASP A 156 -29.51 -8.19 -8.01
N GLY A 157 -29.22 -9.49 -8.16
CA GLY A 157 -28.78 -10.08 -9.41
C GLY A 157 -27.29 -9.88 -9.72
N LYS A 158 -26.56 -9.10 -8.91
CA LYS A 158 -25.12 -8.91 -9.10
C LYS A 158 -24.36 -10.21 -8.86
N ILE A 159 -23.35 -10.49 -9.67
CA ILE A 159 -22.49 -11.66 -9.51
C ILE A 159 -21.16 -11.23 -8.90
N SER A 160 -20.76 -11.89 -7.80
CA SER A 160 -19.39 -11.84 -7.29
C SER A 160 -18.76 -13.22 -7.35
N TYR A 161 -17.44 -13.30 -7.52
CA TYR A 161 -16.73 -14.56 -7.37
C TYR A 161 -16.15 -14.64 -5.96
N ARG A 162 -16.21 -15.82 -5.36
CA ARG A 162 -15.73 -16.03 -3.98
C ARG A 162 -15.00 -17.35 -3.85
N LEU A 163 -14.07 -17.40 -2.89
CA LEU A 163 -13.51 -18.67 -2.43
C LEU A 163 -14.62 -19.52 -1.79
N PRO A 164 -14.84 -20.79 -2.21
CA PRO A 164 -15.79 -21.67 -1.55
C PRO A 164 -15.50 -21.86 -0.05
N SER A 165 -16.55 -21.93 0.77
CA SER A 165 -16.46 -22.04 2.24
C SER A 165 -15.63 -23.24 2.71
N ARG A 166 -15.74 -24.38 2.02
CA ARG A 166 -15.06 -25.64 2.36
C ARG A 166 -13.58 -25.69 1.96
N LEU A 167 -13.06 -24.70 1.25
CA LEU A 167 -11.64 -24.73 0.85
C LEU A 167 -10.72 -24.45 2.04
N LYS A 168 -9.74 -25.35 2.22
CA LYS A 168 -8.68 -25.20 3.24
C LYS A 168 -7.96 -23.85 3.12
N CYS A 169 -7.70 -23.36 1.91
CA CYS A 169 -7.05 -22.06 1.70
C CYS A 169 -7.87 -20.87 2.22
N ARG A 170 -9.21 -20.89 2.08
CA ARG A 170 -10.07 -19.83 2.65
C ARG A 170 -9.99 -19.83 4.17
N SER A 171 -10.03 -21.01 4.80
CA SER A 171 -9.88 -21.14 6.25
C SER A 171 -8.50 -20.63 6.70
N ALA A 172 -7.45 -20.98 5.97
CA ALA A 172 -6.09 -20.53 6.27
C ALA A 172 -5.92 -19.01 6.17
N ILE A 173 -6.50 -18.38 5.14
CA ILE A 173 -6.51 -16.91 4.98
C ILE A 173 -7.28 -16.25 6.13
N LYS A 174 -8.47 -16.76 6.48
CA LYS A 174 -9.25 -16.23 7.63
C LYS A 174 -8.49 -16.38 8.94
N LYS A 175 -7.88 -17.54 9.21
CA LYS A 175 -7.07 -17.79 10.42
C LYS A 175 -5.81 -16.94 10.50
N ALA A 176 -5.27 -16.49 9.36
CA ALA A 176 -4.11 -15.60 9.35
C ALA A 176 -4.46 -14.22 9.95
N TRP A 177 -5.71 -13.78 9.85
CA TRP A 177 -6.20 -12.57 10.49
C TRP A 177 -6.84 -12.88 11.84
N ARG A 178 -6.07 -12.69 12.92
CA ARG A 178 -6.46 -13.07 14.28
C ARG A 178 -7.18 -11.97 15.08
N TRP A 179 -7.50 -10.85 14.43
CA TRP A 179 -7.83 -9.60 15.11
C TRP A 179 -9.27 -9.14 14.90
N GLY A 180 -10.08 -9.92 14.18
CA GLY A 180 -11.48 -9.61 13.91
C GLY A 180 -12.01 -10.36 12.70
N GLY A 181 -13.01 -9.77 12.03
CA GLY A 181 -13.62 -10.35 10.84
C GLY A 181 -12.69 -10.27 9.63
N LEU A 182 -12.74 -11.28 8.77
CA LEU A 182 -12.10 -11.24 7.47
C LEU A 182 -12.99 -11.88 6.41
N ASP A 183 -13.19 -11.15 5.32
CA ASP A 183 -13.88 -11.60 4.13
C ASP A 183 -12.99 -11.51 2.89
N SER A 184 -13.15 -12.51 2.02
CA SER A 184 -12.43 -12.64 0.76
C SER A 184 -13.44 -12.87 -0.35
N CYS A 185 -13.35 -12.03 -1.39
CA CYS A 185 -14.01 -12.18 -2.66
C CYS A 185 -12.94 -12.48 -3.72
#